data_AF-A0A453RTG7-F1
#
_entry.id   AF-A0A453RTG7-F1
#
_cell.length_a   1.000
_cell.length_b   1.000
_cell.length_c   1.000
_cell.angle_alpha   90.00
_cell.angle_beta   90.00
_cell.angle_gamma   90.00
#
_symmetry.space_group_name_H-M   'P 1'
#
loop_
_entity.id
_entity.type
_entity.pdbx_description
1 polymer ?
#
loop_
_entity_poly.entity_id
_entity_poly.type
_entity_poly.pdbx_seq_one_letter_code
_entity_poly.pdbx_strand_id
1 'polypeptide(L)'
;MTDDSNKRLVYEEMKKAVEKDRSTVGVSELSKLGLMEITRKRVRPSVTFMISEPCPCCHGIGRVEALDTSFSKIEREICRRLAVSGHKSDPEKPKSWPRFLLRVDHEMCTYLTSGKRTKLGILSSSLKVWVLLKIARGFTRGAFELLPYSDQKDTDEQKELSPESPLPREAGRPRLSVFPIKKWMSRAKRAK
;
A
#
# COMPACT_ATOMS: atom_id res chain seq x y z
N MET A 1 -9.33 37.11 -18.12
CA MET A 1 -10.40 37.22 -19.13
C MET A 1 -11.23 38.45 -18.79
N THR A 2 -10.96 39.58 -19.43
CA THR A 2 -11.74 40.81 -19.30
C THR A 2 -13.05 40.70 -20.08
N ASP A 3 -12.97 40.19 -21.30
CA ASP A 3 -14.00 40.28 -22.33
C ASP A 3 -15.05 39.17 -22.17
N ASP A 4 -16.33 39.54 -22.23
CA ASP A 4 -17.43 38.59 -22.06
C ASP A 4 -17.55 37.57 -23.21
N SER A 5 -17.01 37.91 -24.39
CA SER A 5 -16.86 36.96 -25.51
C SER A 5 -16.03 35.75 -25.10
N ASN A 6 -14.89 35.98 -24.44
CA ASN A 6 -14.00 34.92 -23.96
C ASN A 6 -14.66 34.08 -22.85
N LYS A 7 -15.49 34.68 -22.00
CA LYS A 7 -16.27 33.96 -20.97
C LYS A 7 -17.31 33.02 -21.59
N ARG A 8 -18.01 33.48 -22.64
CA ARG A 8 -19.00 32.67 -23.39
C ARG A 8 -18.36 31.52 -24.14
N LEU A 9 -17.21 31.73 -24.77
CA LEU A 9 -16.44 30.68 -25.45
C LEU A 9 -16.03 29.56 -24.49
N VAL A 10 -15.58 29.91 -23.28
CA VAL A 10 -15.25 28.92 -22.23
C VAL A 10 -16.49 28.15 -21.77
N TYR A 11 -17.64 28.81 -21.60
CA TYR A 11 -18.89 28.17 -21.22
C TYR A 11 -19.39 27.15 -22.25
N GLU A 12 -19.47 27.53 -23.53
CA GLU A 12 -19.96 26.64 -24.59
C GLU A 12 -19.01 25.47 -24.86
N GLU A 13 -17.68 25.68 -24.83
CA GLU A 13 -16.74 24.56 -25.00
C GLU A 13 -16.76 23.62 -23.79
N MET A 14 -16.98 24.13 -22.56
CA MET A 14 -17.17 23.27 -21.38
C MET A 14 -18.45 22.44 -21.48
N LYS A 15 -19.57 23.06 -21.87
CA LYS A 15 -20.87 22.41 -22.09
C LYS A 15 -20.75 21.28 -23.13
N LYS A 16 -20.08 21.54 -24.25
CA LYS A 16 -19.74 20.59 -25.32
C LYS A 16 -18.77 19.48 -24.89
N ALA A 17 -17.83 19.76 -23.98
CA ALA A 17 -16.96 18.73 -23.39
C ALA A 17 -17.75 17.81 -22.42
N VAL A 18 -18.67 18.39 -21.65
CA VAL A 18 -19.51 17.73 -20.63
C VAL A 18 -20.61 16.87 -21.24
N GLU A 19 -21.13 17.21 -22.44
CA GLU A 19 -22.15 16.46 -23.18
C GLU A 19 -21.80 14.97 -23.42
N LYS A 20 -20.52 14.60 -23.32
CA LYS A 20 -20.03 13.22 -23.42
C LYS A 20 -20.15 12.41 -22.12
N ASP A 21 -20.50 13.01 -20.98
CA ASP A 21 -20.72 12.30 -19.72
C ASP A 21 -22.11 11.65 -19.68
N ARG A 22 -22.17 10.37 -19.29
CA ARG A 22 -23.42 9.62 -19.13
C ARG A 22 -24.26 10.05 -17.91
N SER A 23 -23.72 10.94 -17.08
CA SER A 23 -24.35 11.42 -15.85
C SER A 23 -24.88 12.83 -16.09
N THR A 24 -26.10 13.13 -15.64
CA THR A 24 -26.65 14.50 -15.73
C THR A 24 -25.69 15.51 -15.09
N VAL A 25 -25.31 16.55 -15.84
CA VAL A 25 -24.47 17.65 -15.37
C VAL A 25 -25.17 18.99 -15.66
N GLY A 26 -25.21 19.88 -14.69
CA GLY A 26 -25.52 21.30 -14.88
C GLY A 26 -24.25 22.13 -14.81
N VAL A 27 -24.07 23.07 -15.75
CA VAL A 27 -22.94 24.00 -15.81
C VAL A 27 -23.49 25.43 -15.78
N SER A 28 -22.97 26.29 -14.91
CA SER A 28 -23.33 27.72 -14.87
C SER A 28 -22.49 28.54 -15.85
N GLU A 29 -22.89 29.78 -16.11
CA GLU A 29 -21.95 30.78 -16.64
C GLU A 29 -20.87 31.15 -15.61
N LEU A 30 -19.82 31.83 -16.05
CA LEU A 30 -18.76 32.37 -15.18
C LEU A 30 -19.29 33.54 -14.33
N SER A 31 -19.25 33.37 -13.01
CA SER A 31 -19.63 34.39 -12.03
C SER A 31 -18.73 35.64 -12.08
N LYS A 32 -19.16 36.71 -11.38
CA LYS A 32 -18.38 37.95 -11.20
C LYS A 32 -16.99 37.73 -10.56
N LEU A 33 -16.78 36.61 -9.87
CA LEU A 33 -15.50 36.22 -9.27
C LEU A 33 -14.63 35.35 -10.21
N GLY A 34 -15.09 35.08 -11.44
CA GLY A 34 -14.41 34.18 -12.38
C GLY A 34 -14.57 32.70 -12.08
N LEU A 35 -15.48 32.32 -11.17
CA LEU A 35 -15.79 30.94 -10.81
C LEU A 35 -16.97 30.43 -11.65
N MET A 36 -16.88 29.17 -12.10
CA MET A 36 -17.96 28.45 -12.80
C MET A 36 -18.43 27.29 -11.94
N GLU A 37 -19.72 27.23 -11.64
CA GLU A 37 -20.33 26.18 -10.83
C GLU A 37 -20.75 25.00 -11.71
N ILE A 38 -20.45 23.79 -11.23
CA ILE A 38 -20.73 22.54 -11.95
C ILE A 38 -21.37 21.56 -10.99
N THR A 39 -22.61 21.15 -11.27
CA THR A 39 -23.32 20.12 -10.52
C THR A 39 -23.36 18.83 -11.32
N ARG A 40 -22.94 17.70 -10.73
CA ARG A 40 -22.85 16.41 -11.42
C ARG A 40 -23.55 15.31 -10.64
N LYS A 41 -24.53 14.63 -11.26
CA LYS A 41 -25.29 13.54 -10.62
C LYS A 41 -24.36 12.41 -10.16
N ARG A 42 -24.38 12.14 -8.85
CA ARG A 42 -23.52 11.13 -8.21
C ARG A 42 -24.14 9.72 -8.33
N VAL A 43 -23.79 9.01 -9.40
CA VAL A 43 -24.25 7.64 -9.67
C VAL A 43 -23.52 6.57 -8.83
N ARG A 44 -22.31 6.87 -8.37
CA ARG A 44 -21.43 5.96 -7.61
C ARG A 44 -20.51 6.72 -6.64
N PRO A 45 -19.81 6.05 -5.71
CA PRO A 45 -18.72 6.66 -4.96
C PRO A 45 -17.64 7.27 -5.87
N SER A 46 -16.94 8.30 -5.37
CA SER A 46 -15.79 8.87 -6.07
C SER A 46 -14.60 7.90 -6.00
N VAL A 47 -13.69 7.96 -6.99
CA VAL A 47 -12.51 7.08 -7.03
C VAL A 47 -11.68 7.26 -5.76
N THR A 48 -11.44 8.51 -5.34
CA THR A 48 -10.77 8.85 -4.08
C THR A 48 -11.41 8.15 -2.87
N PHE A 49 -12.74 8.14 -2.76
CA PHE A 49 -13.43 7.49 -1.64
C PHE A 49 -13.27 5.95 -1.64
N MET A 50 -13.11 5.33 -2.81
CA MET A 50 -12.92 3.87 -2.93
C MET A 50 -11.47 3.43 -2.65
N ILE A 51 -10.48 4.29 -2.89
CA ILE A 51 -9.04 3.98 -2.68
C ILE A 51 -8.48 4.50 -1.35
N SER A 52 -9.28 5.22 -0.57
CA SER A 52 -8.86 5.85 0.70
C SER A 52 -9.85 5.56 1.80
N GLU A 53 -9.36 5.52 3.03
CA GLU A 53 -10.12 5.38 4.28
C GLU A 53 -9.95 6.65 5.14
N PRO A 54 -10.85 6.94 6.09
CA PRO A 54 -10.66 8.07 7.01
C PRO A 54 -9.33 7.95 7.76
N CYS A 55 -8.62 9.07 7.93
CA CYS A 55 -7.35 9.08 8.64
C CYS A 55 -7.58 8.82 10.14
N PRO A 56 -6.93 7.80 10.76
CA PRO A 56 -7.11 7.52 12.18
C PRO A 56 -6.55 8.66 13.05
N CYS A 57 -5.39 9.23 12.68
CA CYS A 57 -4.69 10.24 13.47
C CYS A 57 -5.47 11.56 13.64
N CYS A 58 -6.28 11.94 12.65
CA CYS A 58 -7.12 13.14 12.69
C CYS A 58 -8.63 12.83 12.62
N HIS A 59 -9.04 11.64 13.08
CA HIS A 59 -10.43 11.25 13.27
C HIS A 59 -11.34 11.49 12.04
N GLY A 60 -10.80 11.31 10.84
CA GLY A 60 -11.53 11.47 9.57
C GLY A 60 -11.59 12.88 8.98
N ILE A 61 -10.96 13.90 9.59
CA ILE A 61 -10.79 15.23 8.96
C ILE A 61 -10.07 15.10 7.60
N GLY A 62 -9.04 14.26 7.57
CA GLY A 62 -8.35 13.83 6.35
C GLY A 62 -8.67 12.38 5.97
N ARG A 63 -8.22 11.97 4.78
CA ARG A 63 -8.23 10.58 4.31
C ARG A 63 -6.83 10.13 3.95
N VAL A 64 -6.55 8.85 4.13
CA VAL A 64 -5.27 8.19 3.81
C VAL A 64 -5.52 7.01 2.88
N GLU A 65 -4.50 6.55 2.15
CA GLU A 65 -4.64 5.39 1.27
C GLU A 65 -5.11 4.15 2.05
N ALA A 66 -6.04 3.39 1.46
CA ALA A 66 -6.58 2.21 2.09
C ALA A 66 -5.57 1.05 2.11
N LEU A 67 -5.57 0.27 3.20
CA LEU A 67 -4.70 -0.91 3.31
C LEU A 67 -4.98 -1.96 2.20
N ASP A 68 -6.22 -2.08 1.75
CA ASP A 68 -6.58 -2.89 0.56
C ASP A 68 -5.99 -2.34 -0.75
N THR A 69 -5.94 -1.02 -0.95
CA THR A 69 -5.31 -0.42 -2.14
C THR A 69 -3.79 -0.61 -2.10
N SER A 70 -3.19 -0.43 -0.92
CA SER A 70 -1.78 -0.69 -0.64
C SER A 70 -1.40 -2.15 -0.91
N PHE A 71 -2.28 -3.10 -0.56
CA PHE A 71 -2.12 -4.51 -0.86
C PHE A 71 -2.12 -4.80 -2.37
N SER A 72 -3.08 -4.23 -3.12
CA SER A 72 -3.08 -4.36 -4.59
C SER A 72 -1.89 -3.66 -5.25
N LYS A 73 -1.27 -2.63 -4.64
CA LYS A 73 0.01 -2.08 -5.11
C LYS A 73 1.16 -3.08 -4.94
N ILE A 74 1.27 -3.73 -3.77
CA ILE A 74 2.28 -4.76 -3.50
C ILE A 74 2.15 -5.93 -4.49
N GLU A 75 0.92 -6.42 -4.71
CA GLU A 75 0.61 -7.48 -5.67
C GLU A 75 1.09 -7.12 -7.08
N ARG A 76 0.73 -5.93 -7.59
CA ARG A 76 1.15 -5.45 -8.91
C ARG A 76 2.66 -5.28 -9.02
N GLU A 77 3.33 -4.80 -7.97
CA GLU A 77 4.79 -4.63 -7.96
C GLU A 77 5.53 -5.98 -7.96
N ILE A 78 5.02 -7.00 -7.26
CA ILE A 78 5.54 -8.38 -7.36
C ILE A 78 5.35 -8.89 -8.80
N CYS A 79 4.13 -8.81 -9.36
CA CYS A 79 3.84 -9.23 -10.73
C CYS A 79 4.73 -8.54 -11.77
N ARG A 80 4.97 -7.23 -11.62
CA ARG A 80 5.87 -6.45 -12.49
C ARG A 80 7.31 -6.97 -12.43
N ARG A 81 7.81 -7.33 -11.23
CA ARG A 81 9.15 -7.91 -11.10
C ARG A 81 9.25 -9.32 -11.67
N LEU A 82 8.24 -10.16 -11.45
CA LEU A 82 8.19 -11.50 -12.07
C LEU A 82 8.27 -11.40 -13.60
N ALA A 83 7.53 -10.48 -14.21
CA ALA A 83 7.54 -10.24 -15.65
C ALA A 83 8.93 -9.77 -16.15
N VAL A 84 9.60 -8.86 -15.43
CA VAL A 84 10.94 -8.36 -15.80
C VAL A 84 12.04 -9.40 -15.58
N SER A 85 11.97 -10.20 -14.52
CA SER A 85 13.01 -11.19 -14.16
C SER A 85 12.97 -12.48 -14.99
N GLY A 86 11.95 -12.69 -15.83
CA GLY A 86 11.80 -13.86 -16.70
C GLY A 86 11.65 -15.22 -15.99
N HIS A 87 11.64 -15.22 -14.65
CA HIS A 87 11.63 -16.42 -13.82
C HIS A 87 10.25 -17.10 -13.88
N LYS A 88 10.14 -18.17 -14.65
CA LYS A 88 8.95 -19.02 -14.70
C LYS A 88 8.93 -19.91 -13.45
N SER A 89 8.02 -19.65 -12.51
CA SER A 89 7.84 -20.49 -11.32
C SER A 89 7.32 -21.89 -11.70
N ASP A 90 8.21 -22.89 -11.69
CA ASP A 90 7.82 -24.29 -11.89
C ASP A 90 6.69 -24.69 -10.91
N PRO A 91 5.55 -25.22 -11.40
CA PRO A 91 4.45 -25.62 -10.53
C PRO A 91 4.84 -26.72 -9.51
N GLU A 92 5.77 -27.59 -9.89
CA GLU A 92 6.11 -28.83 -9.16
C GLU A 92 7.19 -28.64 -8.08
N LYS A 93 7.90 -27.50 -8.08
CA LYS A 93 9.07 -27.26 -7.21
C LYS A 93 8.90 -25.97 -6.40
N PRO A 94 8.22 -25.99 -5.24
CA PRO A 94 8.08 -24.82 -4.37
C PRO A 94 9.41 -24.27 -3.81
N LYS A 95 10.56 -24.91 -4.09
CA LYS A 95 11.91 -24.39 -3.82
C LYS A 95 12.46 -23.45 -4.89
N SER A 96 11.99 -23.51 -6.15
CA SER A 96 12.41 -22.58 -7.22
C SER A 96 11.50 -21.35 -7.34
N TRP A 97 10.49 -21.23 -6.49
CA TRP A 97 9.64 -20.04 -6.40
C TRP A 97 10.49 -18.82 -5.98
N PRO A 98 10.43 -17.70 -6.72
CA PRO A 98 11.26 -16.53 -6.41
C PRO A 98 10.91 -15.95 -5.04
N ARG A 99 11.96 -15.53 -4.34
CA ARG A 99 11.91 -15.04 -2.97
C ARG A 99 11.99 -13.51 -2.98
N PHE A 100 11.14 -12.86 -2.19
CA PHE A 100 11.12 -11.40 -2.01
C PHE A 100 11.14 -11.03 -0.53
N LEU A 101 11.82 -9.93 -0.20
CA LEU A 101 11.72 -9.26 1.09
C LEU A 101 10.75 -8.08 0.95
N LEU A 102 9.70 -8.08 1.76
CA LEU A 102 8.70 -7.02 1.83
C LEU A 102 8.85 -6.28 3.16
N ARG A 103 9.31 -5.03 3.09
CA ARG A 103 9.38 -4.09 4.22
C ARG A 103 8.13 -3.24 4.28
N VAL A 104 7.49 -3.19 5.44
CA VAL A 104 6.23 -2.49 5.69
C VAL A 104 6.18 -1.90 7.10
N ASP A 105 5.23 -0.98 7.31
CA ASP A 105 4.82 -0.54 8.64
C ASP A 105 4.09 -1.65 9.45
N HIS A 106 3.99 -1.45 10.77
CA HIS A 106 3.30 -2.31 11.73
C HIS A 106 1.79 -2.49 11.46
N GLU A 107 1.05 -1.45 11.06
CA GLU A 107 -0.36 -1.60 10.70
C GLU A 107 -0.53 -2.57 9.53
N MET A 108 0.26 -2.36 8.48
CA MET A 108 0.22 -3.17 7.26
C MET A 108 0.68 -4.60 7.53
N CYS A 109 1.67 -4.80 8.41
CA CYS A 109 2.05 -6.13 8.89
C CYS A 109 0.88 -6.85 9.58
N THR A 110 0.21 -6.17 10.50
CA THR A 110 -0.95 -6.71 11.25
C THR A 110 -2.10 -7.07 10.30
N TYR A 111 -2.41 -6.19 9.35
CA TYR A 111 -3.41 -6.40 8.30
C TYR A 111 -3.06 -7.59 7.39
N LEU A 112 -1.80 -7.71 6.93
CA LEU A 112 -1.34 -8.80 6.07
C LEU A 112 -1.41 -10.17 6.75
N THR A 113 -1.14 -10.21 8.06
CA THR A 113 -1.13 -11.42 8.91
C THR A 113 -2.49 -11.70 9.57
N SER A 114 -3.50 -10.86 9.35
CA SER A 114 -4.84 -11.03 9.93
C SER A 114 -5.59 -12.27 9.38
N GLY A 115 -6.37 -12.91 10.25
CA GLY A 115 -7.31 -13.98 9.88
C GLY A 115 -6.72 -15.40 9.77
N LYS A 116 -7.61 -16.40 9.65
CA LYS A 116 -7.26 -17.84 9.54
C LYS A 116 -6.59 -18.22 8.21
N ARG A 117 -6.83 -17.43 7.15
CA ARG A 117 -6.10 -17.45 5.88
C ARG A 117 -5.55 -16.04 5.70
N THR A 118 -4.26 -15.84 5.93
CA THR A 118 -3.63 -14.52 5.87
C THR A 118 -3.64 -13.99 4.44
N LYS A 119 -3.83 -12.67 4.27
CA LYS A 119 -3.80 -12.05 2.92
C LYS A 119 -2.45 -12.30 2.24
N LEU A 120 -1.37 -12.32 3.02
CA LEU A 120 -0.02 -12.68 2.54
C LEU A 120 0.08 -14.15 2.05
N GLY A 121 -0.57 -15.10 2.71
CA GLY A 121 -0.60 -16.51 2.29
C GLY A 121 -1.40 -16.73 1.01
N ILE A 122 -2.50 -15.98 0.83
CA ILE A 122 -3.27 -15.96 -0.42
C ILE A 122 -2.41 -15.39 -1.56
N LEU A 123 -1.74 -14.26 -1.35
CA LEU A 123 -0.83 -13.65 -2.32
C LEU A 123 0.32 -14.58 -2.73
N SER A 124 0.99 -15.18 -1.74
CA SER A 124 2.13 -16.11 -1.93
C SER A 124 1.75 -17.34 -2.75
N SER A 125 0.59 -17.94 -2.47
CA SER A 125 0.09 -19.13 -3.18
C SER A 125 -0.47 -18.81 -4.57
N SER A 126 -1.13 -17.65 -4.74
CA SER A 126 -1.63 -17.16 -6.03
C SER A 126 -0.49 -16.87 -7.01
N LEU A 127 0.50 -16.08 -6.59
CA LEU A 127 1.62 -15.67 -7.44
C LEU A 127 2.76 -16.69 -7.51
N LYS A 128 2.71 -17.77 -6.71
CA LYS A 128 3.79 -18.78 -6.57
C LYS A 128 5.14 -18.13 -6.23
N VAL A 129 5.14 -17.36 -5.13
CA VAL A 129 6.30 -16.60 -4.63
C VAL A 129 6.46 -16.80 -3.12
N TRP A 130 7.69 -16.72 -2.63
CA TRP A 130 7.95 -16.58 -1.19
C TRP A 130 8.08 -15.11 -0.82
N VAL A 131 7.27 -14.62 0.12
CA VAL A 131 7.40 -13.26 0.67
C VAL A 131 7.82 -13.33 2.14
N LEU A 132 9.02 -12.85 2.43
CA LEU A 132 9.49 -12.63 3.79
C LEU A 132 9.08 -11.23 4.24
N LEU A 133 8.40 -11.13 5.39
CA LEU A 133 7.88 -9.86 5.91
C LEU A 133 8.83 -9.30 6.97
N LYS A 134 9.23 -8.02 6.85
CA LYS A 134 10.07 -7.32 7.84
C LYS A 134 9.43 -5.98 8.22
N ILE A 135 9.10 -5.79 9.49
CA ILE A 135 8.61 -4.50 9.98
C ILE A 135 9.76 -3.49 9.94
N ALA A 136 9.51 -2.29 9.43
CA ALA A 136 10.49 -1.20 9.39
C ALA A 136 9.87 0.10 9.93
N ARG A 137 10.61 0.79 10.80
CA ARG A 137 10.22 2.12 11.33
C ARG A 137 10.44 3.19 10.25
N GLY A 138 9.65 4.26 10.30
CA GLY A 138 9.74 5.39 9.37
C GLY A 138 8.95 5.25 8.06
N PHE A 139 8.23 4.14 7.86
CA PHE A 139 7.28 4.00 6.76
C PHE A 139 5.96 4.69 7.10
N THR A 140 5.41 5.47 6.17
CA THR A 140 4.05 6.02 6.28
C THR A 140 3.00 4.96 5.95
N ARG A 141 1.75 5.19 6.36
CA ARG A 141 0.63 4.27 6.09
C ARG A 141 0.48 4.02 4.58
N GLY A 142 0.57 2.75 4.17
CA GLY A 142 0.51 2.33 2.77
C GLY A 142 1.83 2.38 2.00
N ALA A 143 2.90 2.97 2.58
CA ALA A 143 4.24 2.85 2.03
C ALA A 143 4.81 1.45 2.27
N PHE A 144 5.53 0.93 1.27
CA PHE A 144 6.22 -0.35 1.34
C PHE A 144 7.47 -0.32 0.48
N GLU A 145 8.42 -1.19 0.80
CA GLU A 145 9.59 -1.44 -0.04
C GLU A 145 9.65 -2.94 -0.34
N LEU A 146 9.75 -3.29 -1.61
CA LEU A 146 9.97 -4.66 -2.07
C LEU A 146 11.42 -4.78 -2.54
N LEU A 147 12.11 -5.84 -2.13
CA LEU A 147 13.46 -6.18 -2.57
C LEU A 147 13.49 -7.64 -3.08
N PRO A 148 14.24 -7.95 -4.15
CA PRO A 148 14.53 -9.34 -4.48
C PRO A 148 15.35 -9.94 -3.33
N TYR A 149 15.00 -11.14 -2.89
CA TYR A 149 15.72 -11.78 -1.80
C TYR A 149 16.95 -12.51 -2.35
N SER A 150 18.12 -11.88 -2.24
CA SER A 150 19.41 -12.55 -2.19
C SER A 150 19.55 -13.28 -0.85
N ASP A 151 20.16 -14.47 -0.84
CA ASP A 151 20.61 -15.12 0.41
C ASP A 151 21.88 -14.42 0.96
N GLN A 152 21.78 -13.13 1.26
CA GLN A 152 22.79 -12.43 2.08
C GLN A 152 22.63 -12.85 3.55
N LYS A 153 23.72 -13.36 4.12
CA LYS A 153 23.84 -13.65 5.55
C LYS A 153 24.08 -12.33 6.30
N ASP A 154 23.02 -11.58 6.53
CA ASP A 154 23.11 -10.37 7.37
C ASP A 154 23.31 -10.78 8.84
N THR A 155 24.58 -10.79 9.25
CA THR A 155 24.96 -10.60 10.66
C THR A 155 24.40 -9.26 11.12
N ASP A 156 23.78 -9.23 12.29
CA ASP A 156 23.03 -8.08 12.79
C ASP A 156 23.96 -7.00 13.37
N GLU A 157 24.60 -6.21 12.51
CA GLU A 157 25.36 -5.02 12.91
C GLU A 157 24.84 -3.70 12.30
N GLN A 158 24.28 -2.94 13.24
CA GLN A 158 23.87 -1.54 13.25
C GLN A 158 24.75 -0.58 12.41
N LYS A 159 24.09 0.41 11.79
CA LYS A 159 24.69 1.75 11.61
C LYS A 159 23.65 2.87 11.77
N GLU A 160 23.57 3.40 12.98
CA GLU A 160 22.99 4.72 13.26
C GLU A 160 24.01 5.78 12.75
N LEU A 161 23.60 6.75 11.92
CA LEU A 161 22.93 8.02 12.25
C LEU A 161 23.87 9.05 12.92
N SER A 162 23.87 10.29 12.41
CA SER A 162 23.97 11.54 13.19
C SER A 162 23.98 12.76 12.23
N PRO A 163 23.67 13.99 12.69
CA PRO A 163 23.33 14.39 14.06
C PRO A 163 21.94 15.04 14.26
N GLU A 164 21.33 14.74 15.40
CA GLU A 164 20.67 15.77 16.22
C GLU A 164 21.41 15.86 17.57
N SER A 165 21.24 16.99 18.27
CA SER A 165 22.02 17.36 19.47
C SER A 165 21.61 16.58 20.74
N PRO A 166 22.47 16.49 21.78
CA PRO A 166 22.62 15.21 22.49
C PRO A 166 22.37 15.21 24.03
N LEU A 167 22.51 14.00 24.62
CA LEU A 167 22.69 13.63 26.05
C LEU A 167 21.41 13.57 26.93
N PRO A 168 21.45 12.83 28.08
CA PRO A 168 22.52 12.00 28.64
C PRO A 168 22.16 10.49 28.75
N ARG A 169 22.99 9.72 29.47
CA ARG A 169 22.88 8.26 29.70
C ARG A 169 22.96 7.90 31.20
N GLU A 170 22.94 6.65 31.70
CA GLU A 170 22.75 5.29 31.12
C GLU A 170 21.41 4.67 31.63
N ALA A 171 21.18 3.40 32.03
CA ALA A 171 21.96 2.17 32.24
C ALA A 171 21.06 0.90 32.22
N GLY A 172 21.67 -0.28 32.42
CA GLY A 172 20.95 -1.48 32.87
C GLY A 172 20.19 -2.30 31.82
N ARG A 173 20.90 -3.09 31.00
CA ARG A 173 20.28 -4.14 30.15
C ARG A 173 20.26 -5.52 30.84
N PRO A 174 19.09 -6.15 31.05
CA PRO A 174 18.96 -7.61 31.00
C PRO A 174 19.16 -8.11 29.55
N ARG A 175 19.55 -9.38 29.37
CA ARG A 175 19.83 -9.95 28.04
C ARG A 175 18.58 -10.48 27.33
N LEU A 176 18.66 -10.53 26.00
CA LEU A 176 17.66 -11.11 25.09
C LEU A 176 17.40 -12.59 25.38
N SER A 177 16.18 -13.05 25.09
CA SER A 177 15.89 -14.47 24.80
C SER A 177 15.13 -14.60 23.48
N VAL A 178 15.80 -15.19 22.48
CA VAL A 178 15.19 -15.50 21.18
C VAL A 178 14.83 -16.99 21.18
N PHE A 179 13.55 -17.32 21.15
CA PHE A 179 13.07 -18.71 21.08
C PHE A 179 12.86 -19.14 19.62
N PRO A 180 13.70 -20.03 19.05
CA PRO A 180 13.48 -20.54 17.69
C PRO A 180 12.36 -21.61 17.69
N ILE A 181 11.17 -21.26 17.20
CA ILE A 181 10.06 -22.21 17.05
C ILE A 181 10.31 -23.15 15.85
N LYS A 182 11.24 -24.10 16.03
CA LYS A 182 11.54 -25.21 15.11
C LYS A 182 11.12 -26.56 15.69
N LYS A 183 9.82 -26.75 15.95
CA LYS A 183 9.15 -28.09 16.01
C LYS A 183 7.63 -28.00 16.12
N TRP A 184 6.94 -27.81 14.99
CA TRP A 184 5.49 -28.09 14.86
C TRP A 184 5.21 -29.04 13.67
N MET A 185 5.83 -30.23 13.67
CA MET A 185 5.41 -31.40 12.86
C MET A 185 5.98 -32.69 13.48
N SER A 186 5.61 -33.00 14.74
CA SER A 186 6.04 -34.27 15.40
C SER A 186 5.11 -34.83 16.50
N ARG A 187 4.00 -34.17 16.85
CA ARG A 187 3.05 -34.65 17.89
C ARG A 187 1.60 -34.64 17.40
N ALA A 188 1.31 -35.55 16.47
CA ALA A 188 -0.05 -35.84 15.99
C ALA A 188 -0.31 -37.36 15.80
N LYS A 189 0.49 -38.23 16.44
CA LYS A 189 0.31 -39.69 16.47
C LYS A 189 0.65 -40.25 17.85
N ARG A 190 -0.31 -40.13 18.79
CA ARG A 190 -0.51 -40.88 20.06
C ARG A 190 -1.49 -40.08 20.94
N ALA A 191 -2.79 -40.22 20.70
CA ALA A 191 -3.85 -39.62 21.53
C ALA A 191 -5.25 -40.24 21.36
N LYS A 192 -5.38 -41.34 20.61
CA LYS A 192 -6.40 -42.39 20.67
C LYS A 192 -5.90 -43.57 19.84
#